data_AF-A0A452YJK6-F1
#
_entry.id   AF-A0A452YJK6-F1
#
_cell.length_a   1.000
_cell.length_b   1.000
_cell.length_c   1.000
_cell.angle_alpha   90.00
_cell.angle_beta   90.00
_cell.angle_gamma   90.00
#
_symmetry.space_group_name_H-M   'P 1'
#
loop_
_entity.id
_entity.type
_entity.pdbx_description
1 polymer ?
#
loop_
_entity_poly.entity_id
_entity_poly.type
_entity_poly.pdbx_seq_one_letter_code
_entity_poly.pdbx_strand_id
1 'polypeptide(L)'
;RADTGNRGNQWELMAKYLQILELEEPIARLKVVHVAGTKGKGSTCTFAESILRSCGFRTGLFTSPHLIDVRERFRLDGLDISEEKFIRYFWWCWNKLKVKTGDDIPMPAYFRFLALLAFKIFSDEQVDVAVLEVGLGGKYDATNVVKAPVVCGISSLGYDHMEILGNSLVEIAGEKAGILKKGVPAYTVPQPEVAMSVLKQRASELGVCYIPCYTFFWSPLCLPHSDCNEHDYSLVQLIYET
;
A
#
# COMPACT_ATOMS: atom_id res chain seq x y z
N ARG A 1 -0.32 -9.07 -21.48
CA ARG A 1 -1.32 -10.15 -21.35
C ARG A 1 -1.21 -10.69 -19.94
N ALA A 2 -2.17 -10.40 -19.07
CA ALA A 2 -2.18 -10.92 -17.70
C ALA A 2 -2.70 -12.36 -17.75
N ASP A 3 -1.83 -13.31 -17.42
CA ASP A 3 -2.16 -14.72 -17.34
C ASP A 3 -2.98 -14.98 -16.07
N THR A 4 -4.27 -15.25 -16.26
CA THR A 4 -5.25 -15.45 -15.18
C THR A 4 -5.08 -16.80 -14.48
N GLY A 5 -4.33 -17.75 -15.05
CA GLY A 5 -4.04 -19.06 -14.45
C GLY A 5 -2.90 -19.06 -13.43
N ASN A 6 -2.14 -17.96 -13.31
CA ASN A 6 -0.83 -17.95 -12.63
C ASN A 6 -0.82 -17.16 -11.29
N ARG A 7 -1.99 -16.79 -10.75
CA ARG A 7 -2.09 -15.88 -9.58
C ARG A 7 -1.51 -16.46 -8.28
N GLY A 8 -1.67 -17.77 -8.03
CA GLY A 8 -1.08 -18.45 -6.87
C GLY A 8 0.46 -18.43 -6.91
N ASN A 9 1.02 -18.70 -8.08
CA ASN A 9 2.46 -18.60 -8.34
C ASN A 9 2.98 -17.18 -8.11
N GLN A 10 2.21 -16.14 -8.44
CA GLN A 10 2.67 -14.76 -8.27
C GLN A 10 2.94 -14.37 -6.80
N TRP A 11 2.14 -14.89 -5.87
CA TRP A 11 2.35 -14.66 -4.44
C TRP A 11 3.58 -15.42 -3.93
N GLU A 12 3.74 -16.67 -4.33
CA GLU A 12 4.92 -17.49 -4.01
C GLU A 12 6.21 -16.88 -4.56
N LEU A 13 6.17 -16.35 -5.79
CA LEU A 13 7.30 -15.64 -6.39
C LEU A 13 7.66 -14.40 -5.58
N MET A 14 6.68 -13.63 -5.11
CA MET A 14 6.97 -12.46 -4.27
C MET A 14 7.68 -12.85 -2.98
N ALA A 15 7.25 -13.91 -2.31
CA ALA A 15 7.94 -14.42 -1.12
C ALA A 15 9.38 -14.85 -1.42
N LYS A 16 9.62 -15.56 -2.55
CA LYS A 16 10.96 -15.93 -2.99
C LYS A 16 11.85 -14.71 -3.26
N TYR A 17 11.32 -13.65 -3.88
CA TYR A 17 12.08 -12.43 -4.11
C TYR A 17 12.44 -11.70 -2.82
N LEU A 18 11.51 -11.66 -1.85
CA LEU A 18 11.80 -11.10 -0.53
C LEU A 18 12.94 -11.86 0.15
N GLN A 19 12.92 -13.20 0.10
CA GLN A 19 13.98 -14.04 0.64
C GLN A 19 15.33 -13.81 -0.05
N ILE A 20 15.35 -13.74 -1.38
CA ILE A 20 16.58 -13.47 -2.16
C ILE A 20 17.19 -12.11 -1.79
N LEU A 21 16.33 -11.13 -1.52
CA LEU A 21 16.74 -9.78 -1.16
C LEU A 21 16.90 -9.60 0.36
N GLU A 22 16.57 -10.59 1.18
CA GLU A 22 16.61 -10.49 2.65
C GLU A 22 15.75 -9.31 3.16
N LEU A 23 14.56 -9.14 2.58
CA LEU A 23 13.66 -8.01 2.87
C LEU A 23 12.50 -8.36 3.82
N GLU A 24 12.34 -9.62 4.25
CA GLU A 24 11.23 -9.99 5.15
C GLU A 24 11.25 -9.21 6.47
N GLU A 25 12.39 -9.20 7.14
CA GLU A 25 12.60 -8.49 8.41
C GLU A 25 12.55 -6.96 8.25
N PRO A 26 13.26 -6.35 7.28
CA PRO A 26 13.09 -4.94 6.92
C PRO A 26 11.63 -4.51 6.77
N ILE A 27 10.84 -5.24 5.98
CA ILE A 27 9.44 -4.91 5.72
C ILE A 27 8.59 -5.04 6.98
N ALA A 28 8.84 -6.06 7.80
CA ALA A 28 8.12 -6.27 9.05
C ALA A 28 8.30 -5.13 10.06
N ARG A 29 9.40 -4.37 9.98
CA ARG A 29 9.70 -3.23 10.85
C ARG A 29 9.16 -1.89 10.31
N LEU A 30 8.80 -1.82 9.03
CA LEU A 30 8.27 -0.59 8.45
C LEU A 30 6.85 -0.32 8.96
N LYS A 31 6.60 0.90 9.43
CA LYS A 31 5.24 1.40 9.65
C LYS A 31 4.67 1.79 8.30
N VAL A 32 3.56 1.16 7.90
CA VAL A 32 3.01 1.30 6.56
C VAL A 32 1.59 1.87 6.58
N VAL A 33 1.36 2.90 5.76
CA VAL A 33 0.04 3.34 5.32
C VAL A 33 -0.21 2.74 3.93
N HIS A 34 -1.19 1.83 3.81
CA HIS A 34 -1.39 1.08 2.56
C HIS A 34 -2.69 1.48 1.88
N VAL A 35 -2.62 1.97 0.64
CA VAL A 35 -3.78 2.59 -0.03
C VAL A 35 -4.13 1.90 -1.35
N ALA A 36 -5.36 1.42 -1.47
CA ALA A 36 -5.95 0.91 -2.71
C ALA A 36 -7.14 1.77 -3.20
N GLY A 37 -7.69 1.41 -4.35
CA GLY A 37 -8.84 2.08 -4.97
C GLY A 37 -8.74 2.18 -6.49
N THR A 38 -9.75 2.74 -7.13
CA THR A 38 -9.78 2.97 -8.58
C THR A 38 -9.24 4.37 -8.90
N LYS A 39 -9.81 5.40 -8.28
CA LYS A 39 -9.40 6.81 -8.48
C LYS A 39 -9.03 7.46 -7.16
N GLY A 40 -8.02 8.33 -7.20
CA GLY A 40 -7.59 9.13 -6.05
C GLY A 40 -6.59 8.44 -5.12
N LYS A 41 -6.09 7.24 -5.45
CA LYS A 41 -5.03 6.54 -4.69
C LYS A 41 -3.78 7.40 -4.52
N GLY A 42 -3.10 7.75 -5.61
CA GLY A 42 -1.89 8.58 -5.58
C GLY A 42 -2.09 9.93 -4.88
N SER A 43 -3.23 10.61 -5.08
CA SER A 43 -3.57 11.84 -4.37
C SER A 43 -3.72 11.61 -2.86
N THR A 44 -4.42 10.54 -2.46
CA THR A 44 -4.57 10.16 -1.05
C THR A 44 -3.22 9.85 -0.41
N CYS A 45 -2.36 9.09 -1.10
CA CYS A 45 -1.00 8.80 -0.63
C CYS A 45 -0.16 10.08 -0.47
N THR A 46 -0.24 10.99 -1.45
CA THR A 46 0.50 12.25 -1.41
C THR A 46 0.03 13.16 -0.27
N PHE A 47 -1.28 13.23 -0.01
CA PHE A 47 -1.81 13.99 1.11
C PHE A 47 -1.45 13.36 2.45
N ALA A 48 -1.57 12.04 2.59
CA ALA A 48 -1.16 11.33 3.80
C ALA A 48 0.33 11.55 4.09
N GLU A 49 1.20 11.37 3.09
CA GLU A 49 2.64 11.65 3.19
C GLU A 49 2.89 13.08 3.66
N SER A 50 2.27 14.07 3.00
CA SER A 50 2.54 15.48 3.30
C SER A 50 2.10 15.86 4.71
N ILE A 51 0.98 15.30 5.20
CA ILE A 51 0.51 15.52 6.57
C ILE A 51 1.49 14.91 7.56
N LEU A 52 1.90 13.65 7.35
CA LEU A 52 2.83 12.95 8.23
C LEU A 52 4.18 13.64 8.30
N ARG A 53 4.72 14.05 7.16
CA ARG A 53 5.95 14.85 7.11
C ARG A 53 5.81 16.19 7.84
N SER A 54 4.66 16.85 7.71
CA SER A 54 4.38 18.10 8.44
C SER A 54 4.30 17.89 9.96
N CYS A 55 4.02 16.66 10.40
CA CYS A 55 4.06 16.26 11.81
C CYS A 55 5.47 15.86 12.28
N GLY A 56 6.49 15.97 11.42
CA GLY A 56 7.88 15.71 11.76
C GLY A 56 8.38 14.28 11.52
N PHE A 57 7.56 13.41 10.94
CA PHE A 57 8.01 12.07 10.54
C PHE A 57 8.90 12.12 9.30
N ARG A 58 9.91 11.25 9.26
CA ARG A 58 10.63 10.92 8.03
C ARG A 58 9.78 10.00 7.18
N THR A 59 9.45 10.42 5.96
CA THR A 59 8.45 9.75 5.13
C THR A 59 9.07 9.10 3.91
N GLY A 60 8.59 7.90 3.59
CA GLY A 60 8.76 7.27 2.28
C GLY A 60 7.41 7.25 1.56
N LEU A 61 7.38 7.57 0.27
CA LEU A 61 6.17 7.48 -0.55
C LEU A 61 6.43 6.72 -1.83
N PHE A 62 5.66 5.65 -2.05
CA PHE A 62 5.69 4.85 -3.26
C PHE A 62 4.38 4.98 -4.04
N THR A 63 4.46 5.49 -5.28
CA THR A 63 3.29 5.78 -6.13
C THR A 63 3.44 5.26 -7.56
N SER A 64 2.32 5.21 -8.28
CA SER A 64 2.28 4.78 -9.68
C SER A 64 1.11 5.38 -10.48
N PRO A 65 1.28 5.61 -11.80
CA PRO A 65 2.55 5.63 -12.55
C PRO A 65 3.37 6.90 -12.30
N HIS A 66 4.58 6.97 -12.85
CA HIS A 66 5.28 8.26 -13.03
C HIS A 66 4.81 8.95 -14.32
N LEU A 67 5.05 10.26 -14.42
CA LEU A 67 4.75 11.04 -15.62
C LEU A 67 5.97 11.22 -16.52
N ILE A 68 7.13 11.58 -15.96
CA ILE A 68 8.34 11.93 -16.72
C ILE A 68 9.50 11.02 -16.30
N ASP A 69 9.73 10.88 -15.00
CA ASP A 69 10.90 10.20 -14.44
C ASP A 69 10.49 9.07 -13.49
N VAL A 70 11.13 7.90 -13.62
CA VAL A 70 10.88 6.75 -12.73
C VAL A 70 11.08 7.06 -11.25
N ARG A 71 11.95 8.02 -10.93
CA ARG A 71 12.22 8.48 -9.57
C ARG A 71 11.01 9.13 -8.91
N GLU A 72 10.05 9.67 -9.67
CA GLU A 72 8.79 10.20 -9.15
C GLU A 72 7.99 9.17 -8.33
N ARG A 73 8.22 7.87 -8.60
CA ARG A 73 7.59 6.77 -7.88
C ARG A 73 8.15 6.58 -6.48
N PHE A 74 9.31 7.15 -6.16
CA PHE A 74 10.01 6.94 -4.89
C PHE A 74 10.35 8.31 -4.30
N ARG A 75 9.59 8.75 -3.31
CA ARG A 75 9.86 10.00 -2.61
C ARG A 75 10.35 9.75 -1.20
N LEU A 76 11.32 10.55 -0.79
CA LEU A 76 11.84 10.64 0.56
C LEU A 76 11.61 12.06 1.04
N ASP A 77 10.89 12.22 2.14
CA ASP A 77 10.60 13.51 2.76
C ASP A 77 10.00 14.54 1.76
N GLY A 78 9.08 14.07 0.90
CA GLY A 78 8.38 14.87 -0.10
C GLY A 78 9.16 15.16 -1.40
N LEU A 79 10.42 14.72 -1.50
CA LEU A 79 11.27 14.91 -2.67
C LEU A 79 11.51 13.60 -3.40
N ASP A 80 11.57 13.64 -4.73
CA ASP A 80 11.98 12.47 -5.53
C ASP A 80 13.37 12.00 -5.09
N ILE A 81 13.57 10.68 -5.06
CA ILE A 81 14.86 10.10 -4.72
C ILE A 81 15.96 10.63 -5.66
N SER A 82 17.15 10.94 -5.11
CA SER A 82 18.27 11.38 -5.93
C SER A 82 18.69 10.28 -6.91
N GLU A 83 19.28 10.68 -8.04
CA GLU A 83 19.76 9.73 -9.04
C GLU A 83 20.80 8.76 -8.46
N GLU A 84 21.72 9.26 -7.63
CA GLU A 84 22.78 8.45 -7.03
C GLU A 84 22.17 7.39 -6.10
N LYS A 85 21.21 7.78 -5.26
CA LYS A 85 20.52 6.84 -4.37
C LYS A 85 19.72 5.82 -5.17
N PHE A 86 18.98 6.26 -6.19
CA PHE A 86 18.19 5.39 -7.05
C PHE A 86 19.06 4.32 -7.72
N ILE A 87 20.15 4.73 -8.39
CA ILE A 87 21.08 3.83 -9.08
C ILE A 87 21.69 2.83 -8.09
N ARG A 88 22.11 3.30 -6.91
CA ARG A 88 22.68 2.45 -5.86
C ARG A 88 21.72 1.33 -5.46
N TYR A 89 20.48 1.67 -5.13
CA TYR A 89 19.49 0.68 -4.70
C TYR A 89 19.02 -0.22 -5.84
N PHE A 90 18.86 0.35 -7.04
CA PHE A 90 18.52 -0.39 -8.24
C PHE A 90 19.52 -1.52 -8.50
N TRP A 91 20.82 -1.20 -8.55
CA TRP A 91 21.85 -2.20 -8.83
C TRP A 91 22.01 -3.22 -7.71
N TRP A 92 21.79 -2.80 -6.46
CA TRP A 92 21.77 -3.74 -5.34
C TRP A 92 20.67 -4.79 -5.51
N CYS A 93 19.42 -4.37 -5.80
CA CYS A 93 18.31 -5.28 -6.04
C CYS A 93 18.54 -6.14 -7.29
N TRP A 94 18.92 -5.50 -8.40
CA TRP A 94 19.11 -6.13 -9.69
C TRP A 94 20.17 -7.22 -9.65
N ASN A 95 21.34 -6.93 -9.07
CA ASN A 95 22.45 -7.89 -9.05
C ASN A 95 22.13 -9.11 -8.18
N LYS A 96 21.50 -8.92 -7.01
CA LYS A 96 21.06 -10.05 -6.17
C LYS A 96 20.02 -10.93 -6.86
N LEU A 97 19.00 -10.31 -7.47
CA LEU A 97 17.96 -11.03 -8.19
C LEU A 97 18.54 -11.77 -9.38
N LYS A 98 19.32 -11.10 -10.24
CA LYS A 98 19.90 -11.68 -11.46
C LYS A 98 20.70 -12.96 -11.19
N VAL A 99 21.42 -13.04 -10.07
CA VAL A 99 22.22 -14.22 -9.70
C VAL A 99 21.35 -15.41 -9.26
N LYS A 100 20.14 -15.15 -8.74
CA LYS A 100 19.26 -16.16 -8.14
C LYS A 100 18.03 -16.46 -8.99
N THR A 101 17.77 -15.69 -10.03
CA THR A 101 16.70 -15.92 -10.99
C THR A 101 17.16 -16.81 -12.14
N GLY A 102 16.25 -17.67 -12.62
CA GLY A 102 16.46 -18.64 -13.69
C GLY A 102 15.12 -19.20 -14.16
N ASP A 103 15.10 -20.43 -14.63
CA ASP A 103 13.87 -21.04 -15.20
C ASP A 103 12.75 -21.19 -14.15
N ASP A 104 13.09 -21.55 -12.90
CA ASP A 104 12.10 -21.77 -11.82
C ASP A 104 11.65 -20.47 -11.13
N ILE A 105 12.48 -19.43 -11.17
CA ILE A 105 12.24 -18.13 -10.54
C ILE A 105 12.61 -17.06 -11.57
N PRO A 106 11.66 -16.60 -12.39
CA PRO A 106 11.96 -15.59 -13.40
C PRO A 106 12.30 -14.25 -12.74
N MET A 107 12.92 -13.33 -13.49
CA MET A 107 13.06 -11.95 -13.05
C MET A 107 11.69 -11.32 -12.74
N PRO A 108 11.56 -10.52 -11.66
CA PRO A 108 10.29 -9.89 -11.33
C PRO A 108 9.81 -9.00 -12.46
N ALA A 109 8.52 -9.05 -12.76
CA ALA A 109 7.87 -8.09 -13.64
C ALA A 109 8.07 -6.65 -13.11
N TYR A 110 8.05 -5.68 -14.03
CA TYR A 110 8.44 -4.30 -13.76
C TYR A 110 7.88 -3.71 -12.46
N PHE A 111 6.55 -3.71 -12.27
CA PHE A 111 5.94 -3.15 -11.05
C PHE A 111 6.38 -3.88 -9.77
N ARG A 112 6.53 -5.20 -9.83
CA ARG A 112 6.98 -6.00 -8.69
C ARG A 112 8.43 -5.68 -8.32
N PHE A 113 9.29 -5.52 -9.32
CA PHE A 113 10.66 -5.07 -9.10
C PHE A 113 10.70 -3.69 -8.42
N LEU A 114 9.87 -2.74 -8.87
CA LEU A 114 9.80 -1.42 -8.26
C LEU A 114 9.27 -1.46 -6.82
N ALA A 115 8.29 -2.32 -6.51
CA ALA A 115 7.82 -2.50 -5.13
C ALA A 115 8.93 -3.04 -4.22
N LEU A 116 9.70 -4.04 -4.66
CA LEU A 116 10.87 -4.54 -3.94
C LEU A 116 11.91 -3.44 -3.71
N LEU A 117 12.16 -2.63 -4.75
CA LEU A 117 13.06 -1.49 -4.69
C LEU A 117 12.57 -0.44 -3.67
N ALA A 118 11.25 -0.17 -3.60
CA ALA A 118 10.67 0.76 -2.63
C ALA A 118 10.91 0.30 -1.20
N PHE A 119 10.65 -0.97 -0.90
CA PHE A 119 10.93 -1.54 0.42
C PHE A 119 12.40 -1.44 0.80
N LYS A 120 13.30 -1.71 -0.15
CA LYS A 120 14.74 -1.56 0.08
C LYS A 120 15.12 -0.11 0.36
N ILE A 121 14.64 0.84 -0.45
CA ILE A 121 14.90 2.27 -0.26
C ILE A 121 14.42 2.72 1.12
N PHE A 122 13.17 2.45 1.46
CA PHE A 122 12.56 2.96 2.70
C PHE A 122 13.19 2.36 3.95
N SER A 123 13.56 1.06 3.91
CA SER A 123 14.27 0.45 5.03
C SER A 123 15.68 1.01 5.21
N ASP A 124 16.46 1.17 4.14
CA ASP A 124 17.85 1.63 4.26
C ASP A 124 17.94 3.13 4.58
N GLU A 125 16.99 3.92 4.08
CA GLU A 125 16.88 5.35 4.39
C GLU A 125 16.24 5.59 5.76
N GLN A 126 15.79 4.53 6.46
CA GLN A 126 15.24 4.56 7.81
C GLN A 126 14.08 5.56 7.92
N VAL A 127 13.10 5.44 7.02
CA VAL A 127 11.87 6.25 7.13
C VAL A 127 11.06 5.80 8.35
N ASP A 128 10.44 6.75 9.04
CA ASP A 128 9.56 6.45 10.17
C ASP A 128 8.25 5.83 9.69
N VAL A 129 7.78 6.24 8.51
CA VAL A 129 6.54 5.76 7.89
C VAL A 129 6.64 5.70 6.37
N ALA A 130 6.21 4.58 5.79
CA ALA A 130 6.11 4.37 4.36
C ALA A 130 4.63 4.40 3.91
N VAL A 131 4.31 5.28 2.96
CA VAL A 131 3.00 5.37 2.33
C VAL A 131 3.05 4.66 0.98
N LEU A 132 2.29 3.57 0.85
CA LEU A 132 2.33 2.69 -0.31
C LEU A 132 1.03 2.75 -1.09
N GLU A 133 1.12 3.19 -2.34
CA GLU A 133 0.05 3.02 -3.32
C GLU A 133 0.06 1.61 -3.91
N VAL A 134 -1.10 0.95 -3.90
CA VAL A 134 -1.33 -0.29 -4.66
C VAL A 134 -1.30 0.00 -6.16
N GLY A 135 -0.55 -0.81 -6.91
CA GLY A 135 -0.49 -0.71 -8.37
C GLY A 135 -1.78 -1.16 -9.03
N LEU A 136 -2.18 -2.42 -8.81
CA LEU A 136 -3.39 -2.98 -9.41
C LEU A 136 -4.14 -3.91 -8.44
N GLY A 137 -5.46 -3.74 -8.37
CA GLY A 137 -6.31 -4.56 -7.50
C GLY A 137 -6.01 -4.27 -6.03
N GLY A 138 -5.38 -5.23 -5.35
CA GLY A 138 -4.97 -5.13 -3.95
C GLY A 138 -4.53 -6.48 -3.41
N LYS A 139 -5.41 -7.49 -3.48
CA LYS A 139 -5.21 -8.84 -2.93
C LYS A 139 -3.89 -9.49 -3.36
N TYR A 140 -3.56 -9.42 -4.64
CA TYR A 140 -2.35 -10.01 -5.23
C TYR A 140 -1.32 -8.97 -5.67
N ASP A 141 -1.47 -7.71 -5.25
CA ASP A 141 -0.52 -6.65 -5.58
C ASP A 141 0.82 -6.88 -4.87
N ALA A 142 1.92 -6.48 -5.52
CA ALA A 142 3.26 -6.64 -4.98
C ALA A 142 3.47 -5.90 -3.64
N THR A 143 2.72 -4.82 -3.40
CA THR A 143 2.77 -4.06 -2.14
C THR A 143 2.04 -4.78 -0.99
N ASN A 144 1.17 -5.76 -1.27
CA ASN A 144 0.36 -6.45 -0.26
C ASN A 144 1.12 -7.49 0.57
N VAL A 145 2.44 -7.57 0.42
CA VAL A 145 3.33 -8.36 1.28
C VAL A 145 3.42 -7.83 2.71
N VAL A 146 3.04 -6.57 2.93
CA VAL A 146 2.97 -5.96 4.26
C VAL A 146 1.89 -6.65 5.07
N LYS A 147 2.29 -7.41 6.11
CA LYS A 147 1.37 -8.24 6.91
C LYS A 147 0.54 -7.42 7.90
N ALA A 148 1.13 -6.39 8.48
CA ALA A 148 0.52 -5.53 9.50
C ALA A 148 0.81 -4.05 9.19
N PRO A 149 0.13 -3.45 8.19
CA PRO A 149 0.19 -2.01 8.02
C PRO A 149 -0.44 -1.33 9.25
N VAL A 150 -0.03 -0.10 9.52
CA VAL A 150 -0.62 0.72 10.60
C VAL A 150 -2.07 1.05 10.26
N VAL A 151 -2.36 1.27 8.98
CA VAL A 151 -3.71 1.57 8.49
C VAL A 151 -3.85 1.20 7.02
N CYS A 152 -5.07 0.82 6.63
CA CYS A 152 -5.46 0.63 5.23
C CYS A 152 -6.41 1.75 4.75
N GLY A 153 -6.18 2.28 3.55
CA GLY A 153 -7.06 3.24 2.90
C GLY A 153 -7.66 2.68 1.61
N ILE A 154 -8.96 2.84 1.41
CA ILE A 154 -9.65 2.51 0.16
C ILE A 154 -10.24 3.81 -0.42
N SER A 155 -9.60 4.33 -1.46
CA SER A 155 -10.12 5.46 -2.24
C SER A 155 -11.33 5.05 -3.11
N SER A 156 -11.84 5.96 -3.94
CA SER A 156 -13.06 5.73 -4.72
C SER A 156 -12.97 4.47 -5.59
N LEU A 157 -14.00 3.63 -5.52
CA LEU A 157 -14.15 2.39 -6.29
C LEU A 157 -15.03 2.60 -7.52
N GLY A 158 -14.61 2.02 -8.63
CA GLY A 158 -15.34 2.03 -9.88
C GLY A 158 -14.79 0.98 -10.84
N TYR A 159 -15.48 0.81 -11.97
CA TYR A 159 -15.08 -0.10 -13.03
C TYR A 159 -13.74 0.31 -13.63
N ASP A 160 -12.76 -0.59 -13.54
CA ASP A 160 -11.41 -0.39 -14.03
C ASP A 160 -10.72 -1.75 -14.16
N HIS A 161 -9.85 -1.89 -15.16
CA HIS A 161 -9.09 -3.12 -15.45
C HIS A 161 -9.93 -4.41 -15.36
N MET A 162 -11.15 -4.40 -15.93
CA MET A 162 -12.14 -5.48 -15.77
C MET A 162 -11.64 -6.84 -16.28
N GLU A 163 -10.78 -6.84 -17.32
CA GLU A 163 -10.12 -8.05 -17.83
C GLU A 163 -9.27 -8.78 -16.78
N ILE A 164 -8.84 -8.07 -15.73
CA ILE A 164 -7.97 -8.58 -14.66
C ILE A 164 -8.74 -8.70 -13.35
N LEU A 165 -9.50 -7.68 -12.98
CA LEU A 165 -10.13 -7.55 -11.67
C LEU A 165 -11.54 -8.15 -11.58
N GLY A 166 -12.13 -8.52 -12.71
CA GLY A 166 -13.51 -9.03 -12.80
C GLY A 166 -14.44 -8.05 -13.50
N ASN A 167 -15.62 -8.55 -13.86
CA ASN A 167 -16.58 -7.81 -14.69
C ASN A 167 -17.66 -7.11 -13.87
N SER A 168 -17.59 -7.20 -12.54
CA SER A 168 -18.54 -6.57 -11.63
C SER A 168 -17.84 -5.69 -10.59
N LEU A 169 -18.56 -4.70 -10.08
CA LEU A 169 -18.05 -3.84 -9.01
C LEU A 169 -17.83 -4.63 -7.70
N VAL A 170 -18.54 -5.74 -7.51
CA VAL A 170 -18.36 -6.68 -6.39
C VAL A 170 -17.00 -7.35 -6.45
N GLU A 171 -16.61 -7.90 -7.62
CA GLU A 171 -15.29 -8.52 -7.81
C GLU A 171 -14.16 -7.49 -7.63
N ILE A 172 -14.31 -6.31 -8.23
CA ILE A 172 -13.33 -5.22 -8.12
C ILE A 172 -13.17 -4.77 -6.66
N ALA A 173 -14.27 -4.62 -5.93
CA ALA A 173 -14.26 -4.29 -4.51
C ALA A 173 -13.57 -5.40 -3.70
N GLY A 174 -13.83 -6.67 -4.00
CA GLY A 174 -13.19 -7.81 -3.34
C GLY A 174 -11.68 -7.85 -3.55
N GLU A 175 -11.20 -7.59 -4.77
CA GLU A 175 -9.77 -7.50 -5.08
C GLU A 175 -9.11 -6.36 -4.28
N LYS A 176 -9.74 -5.19 -4.21
CA LYS A 176 -9.21 -4.03 -3.48
C LYS A 176 -9.29 -4.20 -1.96
N ALA A 177 -10.35 -4.84 -1.46
CA ALA A 177 -10.51 -5.19 -0.05
C ALA A 177 -9.44 -6.20 0.42
N GLY A 178 -8.70 -6.83 -0.50
CA GLY A 178 -7.63 -7.75 -0.19
C GLY A 178 -6.42 -7.13 0.54
N ILE A 179 -6.33 -5.79 0.61
CA ILE A 179 -5.31 -5.13 1.43
C ILE A 179 -5.69 -5.02 2.91
N LEU A 180 -6.97 -5.18 3.27
CA LEU A 180 -7.41 -5.12 4.66
C LEU A 180 -6.79 -6.28 5.44
N LYS A 181 -6.28 -5.99 6.64
CA LYS A 181 -5.63 -6.97 7.53
C LYS A 181 -6.35 -7.07 8.86
N LYS A 182 -6.27 -8.24 9.49
CA LYS A 182 -6.97 -8.54 10.74
C LYS A 182 -6.53 -7.55 11.83
N GLY A 183 -7.50 -6.92 12.48
CA GLY A 183 -7.26 -5.96 13.57
C GLY A 183 -6.58 -4.64 13.15
N VAL A 184 -6.38 -4.40 11.85
CA VAL A 184 -5.80 -3.14 11.34
C VAL A 184 -6.92 -2.18 10.95
N PRO A 185 -6.94 -0.93 11.45
CA PRO A 185 -7.93 0.07 11.06
C PRO A 185 -7.99 0.29 9.55
N ALA A 186 -9.20 0.47 9.00
CA ALA A 186 -9.39 0.73 7.59
C ALA A 186 -10.34 1.91 7.35
N TYR A 187 -9.99 2.78 6.39
CA TYR A 187 -10.78 3.96 6.04
C TYR A 187 -11.16 3.93 4.56
N THR A 188 -12.35 4.43 4.23
CA THR A 188 -12.85 4.55 2.85
C THR A 188 -13.68 5.80 2.68
N VAL A 189 -13.74 6.29 1.44
CA VAL A 189 -14.69 7.34 1.04
C VAL A 189 -16.08 6.72 0.79
N PRO A 190 -17.16 7.51 0.68
CA PRO A 190 -18.44 6.99 0.20
C PRO A 190 -18.27 6.19 -1.10
N GLN A 191 -18.89 5.01 -1.15
CA GLN A 191 -18.84 4.10 -2.30
C GLN A 191 -20.25 3.77 -2.79
N PRO A 192 -20.40 3.28 -4.04
CA PRO A 192 -21.62 2.61 -4.46
C PRO A 192 -21.98 1.48 -3.47
N GLU A 193 -23.27 1.31 -3.20
CA GLU A 193 -23.78 0.41 -2.15
C GLU A 193 -23.25 -1.03 -2.27
N VAL A 194 -23.21 -1.56 -3.51
CA VAL A 194 -22.69 -2.91 -3.78
C VAL A 194 -21.21 -3.04 -3.42
N ALA A 195 -20.40 -2.01 -3.62
CA ALA A 195 -18.99 -2.01 -3.27
C ALA A 195 -18.80 -1.84 -1.75
N MET A 196 -19.56 -0.91 -1.15
CA MET A 196 -19.54 -0.68 0.29
C MET A 196 -19.92 -1.95 1.07
N SER A 197 -20.89 -2.72 0.57
CA SER A 197 -21.31 -3.98 1.18
C SER A 197 -20.17 -5.00 1.22
N VAL A 198 -19.39 -5.13 0.14
CA VAL A 198 -18.20 -5.99 0.10
C VAL A 198 -17.12 -5.53 1.08
N LEU A 199 -16.84 -4.22 1.14
CA LEU A 199 -15.87 -3.66 2.09
C LEU A 199 -16.28 -3.93 3.54
N LYS A 200 -17.55 -3.69 3.89
CA LYS A 200 -18.10 -3.94 5.23
C LYS A 200 -18.05 -5.41 5.61
N GLN A 201 -18.46 -6.29 4.69
CA GLN A 201 -18.38 -7.73 4.91
C GLN A 201 -16.93 -8.15 5.19
N ARG A 202 -15.98 -7.70 4.35
CA ARG A 202 -14.57 -8.02 4.53
C ARG A 202 -13.99 -7.48 5.84
N ALA A 203 -14.34 -6.25 6.21
CA ALA A 203 -13.93 -5.66 7.48
C ALA A 203 -14.48 -6.47 8.68
N SER A 204 -15.74 -6.88 8.62
CA SER A 204 -16.37 -7.72 9.64
C SER A 204 -15.68 -9.07 9.80
N GLU A 205 -15.34 -9.75 8.69
CA GLU A 205 -14.60 -11.03 8.71
C GLU A 205 -13.23 -10.90 9.38
N LEU A 206 -12.60 -9.74 9.26
CA LEU A 206 -11.27 -9.44 9.76
C LEU A 206 -11.28 -8.80 11.15
N GLY A 207 -12.45 -8.58 11.74
CA GLY A 207 -12.59 -7.85 13.01
C GLY A 207 -12.01 -6.43 12.95
N VAL A 208 -12.08 -5.79 11.78
CA VAL A 208 -11.62 -4.42 11.58
C VAL A 208 -12.75 -3.49 12.01
N CYS A 209 -12.47 -2.60 12.97
CA CYS A 209 -13.46 -1.62 13.40
C CYS A 209 -13.76 -0.64 12.24
N TYR A 210 -15.06 -0.37 12.12
CA TYR A 210 -15.79 0.56 11.27
C TYR A 210 -14.99 1.49 10.34
N ILE A 211 -15.49 1.62 9.11
CA ILE A 211 -15.03 2.60 8.13
C ILE A 211 -15.94 3.85 8.21
N PRO A 212 -15.55 4.94 8.90
CA PRO A 212 -16.42 6.10 8.99
C PRO A 212 -16.64 6.73 7.62
N CYS A 213 -17.92 6.83 7.28
CA CYS A 213 -18.43 7.62 6.18
C CYS A 213 -18.68 9.04 6.74
N TYR A 214 -18.06 10.04 6.10
CA TYR A 214 -18.32 11.49 6.17
C TYR A 214 -17.34 12.38 6.96
N THR A 215 -16.92 13.44 6.23
CA THR A 215 -16.28 14.71 6.60
C THR A 215 -15.13 14.64 7.61
N PHE A 216 -13.90 14.76 7.09
CA PHE A 216 -12.72 15.21 7.83
C PHE A 216 -13.09 16.39 8.76
N PHE A 217 -13.30 16.12 10.04
CA PHE A 217 -13.28 17.15 11.07
C PHE A 217 -11.85 17.29 11.54
N TRP A 218 -11.18 18.35 11.12
CA TRP A 218 -9.89 18.74 11.68
C TRP A 218 -10.15 19.30 13.07
N SER A 219 -9.83 18.54 14.11
CA SER A 219 -9.52 19.09 15.43
C SER A 219 -8.11 18.66 15.83
N PRO A 220 -7.22 19.59 16.21
CA PRO A 220 -5.91 19.25 16.79
C PRO A 220 -6.01 18.56 18.16
N LEU A 221 -7.21 18.45 18.73
CA LEU A 221 -7.53 17.62 19.88
C LEU A 221 -8.80 16.81 19.58
N CYS A 222 -8.71 15.48 19.49
CA CYS A 222 -9.87 14.63 19.63
C CYS A 222 -10.39 14.78 21.07
N LEU A 223 -11.44 15.58 21.27
CA LEU A 223 -12.28 15.46 22.46
C LEU A 223 -13.37 14.44 22.15
N PRO A 224 -13.66 13.49 23.06
CA PRO A 224 -14.69 12.48 22.85
C PRO A 224 -16.06 13.17 22.79
N HIS A 225 -16.68 13.18 21.60
CA HIS A 225 -18.10 13.51 21.47
C HIS A 225 -18.93 12.32 21.97
N SER A 226 -19.92 12.65 22.80
CA SER A 226 -20.66 11.77 23.72
C SER A 226 -21.60 10.74 23.08
N ASP A 227 -21.62 10.59 21.76
CA ASP A 227 -22.51 9.65 21.06
C ASP A 227 -21.77 8.61 20.18
N CYS A 228 -20.43 8.57 20.25
CA CYS A 228 -19.62 7.57 19.53
C CYS A 228 -18.90 6.64 20.52
N ASN A 229 -19.29 5.36 20.55
CA ASN A 229 -18.52 4.32 21.22
C ASN A 229 -17.15 4.15 20.51
N GLU A 230 -16.10 4.60 21.20
CA GLU A 230 -14.68 4.20 21.15
C GLU A 230 -14.00 3.97 19.78
N HIS A 231 -12.93 4.75 19.53
CA HIS A 231 -11.80 4.52 18.59
C HIS A 231 -11.72 5.34 17.27
N ASP A 232 -11.99 6.64 17.27
CA ASP A 232 -11.53 7.55 16.19
C ASP A 232 -10.09 8.03 16.44
N TYR A 233 -9.11 7.20 16.06
CA TYR A 233 -7.69 7.54 16.13
C TYR A 233 -7.27 8.34 14.89
N SER A 234 -6.59 9.48 15.09
CA SER A 234 -5.94 10.17 13.97
C SER A 234 -4.83 9.29 13.37
N LEU A 235 -4.52 9.48 12.08
CA LEU A 235 -3.42 8.76 11.41
C LEU A 235 -2.09 8.92 12.18
N VAL A 236 -1.85 10.10 12.73
CA VAL A 236 -0.67 10.42 13.53
C VAL A 236 -0.64 9.59 14.82
N GLN A 237 -1.78 9.50 15.50
CA GLN A 237 -1.90 8.74 16.74
C GLN A 237 -1.66 7.24 16.51
N LEU A 238 -2.22 6.68 15.42
CA LEU A 238 -1.97 5.29 15.03
C LEU A 238 -0.48 5.02 14.82
N ILE A 239 0.27 5.94 14.20
CA ILE A 239 1.70 5.78 13.96
C ILE A 239 2.52 5.85 15.26
N TYR A 240 2.10 6.65 16.25
CA TYR A 240 2.78 6.72 17.55
C TYR A 240 2.53 5.50 18.44
N GLU A 241 1.34 4.91 18.36
CA GLU A 241 0.92 3.80 19.23
C GLU A 241 1.41 2.41 18.75
N THR A 242 1.74 2.28 17.47
CA THR A 242 2.38 1.10 16.86
C THR A 242 3.90 1.19 16.85
#